data_AF-A0A6I3MV40-F1
#
_entry.id   AF-A0A6I3MV40-F1
#
_cell.length_a   1.000
_cell.length_b   1.000
_cell.length_c   1.000
_cell.angle_alpha   90.00
_cell.angle_beta   90.00
_cell.angle_gamma   90.00
#
_symmetry.space_group_name_H-M   'P 1'
#
loop_
_entity.id
_entity.type
_entity.pdbx_description
1 polymer ?
#
loop_
_entity_poly.entity_id
_entity_poly.type
_entity_poly.pdbx_seq_one_letter_code
_entity_poly.pdbx_strand_id
1 'polypeptide(L)'
;MTSEHEDFHAIINIAIAYTWALDTKNFDALNDVFAPNATGMLNGVACDSRDAIIARISGSLLRLDFTQHLVGNHQVNITGDTATHRCQLHAQHVKTGTEGGDNFIIGGYYDDVFVRTANGWRIQHRVMQPTWRSDNANVVKK
;
A
#
# COMPACT_ATOMS: atom_id res chain seq x y z
N MET A 1 27.86 0.49 6.23
CA MET A 1 26.67 0.42 7.10
C MET A 1 25.92 1.73 6.89
N THR A 2 24.66 1.66 6.47
CA THR A 2 23.79 2.84 6.47
C THR A 2 23.46 3.21 7.91
N SER A 3 23.25 4.49 8.18
CA SER A 3 22.77 4.93 9.48
C SER A 3 21.30 4.56 9.68
N GLU A 4 20.87 4.44 10.93
CA GLU A 4 19.45 4.19 11.27
C GLU A 4 18.52 5.28 10.68
N HIS A 5 19.02 6.52 10.54
CA HIS A 5 18.29 7.61 9.90
C HIS A 5 18.10 7.41 8.39
N GLU A 6 19.12 6.94 7.68
CA GLU A 6 19.02 6.59 6.26
C GLU A 6 18.04 5.44 6.04
N ASP A 7 18.05 4.44 6.94
CA ASP A 7 17.11 3.32 6.90
C ASP A 7 15.67 3.74 7.17
N PHE A 8 15.46 4.63 8.14
CA PHE A 8 14.15 5.23 8.42
C PHE A 8 13.58 5.91 7.17
N HIS A 9 14.38 6.74 6.50
CA HIS A 9 13.97 7.40 5.27
C HIS A 9 13.75 6.41 4.12
N ALA A 10 14.59 5.37 3.99
CA ALA A 10 14.40 4.35 2.97
C ALA A 10 13.08 3.59 3.13
N ILE A 11 12.68 3.25 4.35
CA ILE A 11 11.40 2.58 4.64
C ILE A 11 10.22 3.49 4.30
N ILE A 12 10.26 4.77 4.70
CA ILE A 12 9.22 5.75 4.34
C ILE A 12 9.14 5.94 2.83
N ASN A 13 10.28 6.03 2.14
CA ASN A 13 10.33 6.17 0.69
C ASN A 13 9.67 4.98 -0.02
N ILE A 14 9.75 3.76 0.52
CA ILE A 14 9.03 2.59 -0.02
C ILE A 14 7.52 2.73 0.17
N ALA A 15 7.07 3.20 1.35
CA ALA A 15 5.64 3.46 1.58
C ALA A 15 5.09 4.53 0.63
N ILE A 16 5.88 5.55 0.30
CA ILE A 16 5.55 6.58 -0.69
C ILE A 16 5.58 6.01 -2.12
N ALA A 17 6.62 5.23 -2.48
CA ALA A 17 6.73 4.62 -3.80
C ALA A 17 5.55 3.68 -4.09
N TYR A 18 5.06 2.97 -3.07
CA TYR A 18 3.84 2.17 -3.16
C TYR A 18 2.64 3.00 -3.61
N THR A 19 2.37 4.16 -2.99
CA THR A 19 1.18 4.96 -3.35
C THR A 19 1.29 5.53 -4.75
N TRP A 20 2.48 6.00 -5.14
CA TRP A 20 2.73 6.44 -6.51
C TRP A 20 2.53 5.34 -7.54
N ALA A 21 3.00 4.12 -7.27
CA ALA A 21 2.80 2.97 -8.15
C ALA A 21 1.30 2.66 -8.35
N LEU A 22 0.49 2.82 -7.29
CA LEU A 22 -0.95 2.61 -7.36
C LEU A 22 -1.64 3.69 -8.21
N ASP A 23 -1.38 4.95 -7.88
CA ASP A 23 -2.09 6.10 -8.44
C ASP A 23 -1.71 6.37 -9.90
N THR A 24 -0.47 6.02 -10.29
CA THR A 24 -0.03 6.07 -11.69
C THR A 24 -0.31 4.77 -12.46
N LYS A 25 -0.90 3.76 -11.80
CA LYS A 25 -1.14 2.41 -12.35
C LYS A 25 0.13 1.72 -12.88
N ASN A 26 1.31 2.11 -12.38
CA ASN A 26 2.58 1.44 -12.68
C ASN A 26 2.79 0.26 -11.72
N PHE A 27 2.03 -0.81 -11.93
CA PHE A 27 2.05 -1.97 -11.02
C PHE A 27 3.36 -2.76 -11.05
N ASP A 28 4.14 -2.65 -12.12
CA ASP A 28 5.46 -3.30 -12.20
C ASP A 28 6.43 -2.74 -11.17
N ALA A 29 6.30 -1.46 -10.80
CA ALA A 29 7.08 -0.83 -9.74
C ALA A 29 6.85 -1.47 -8.35
N LEU A 30 5.75 -2.21 -8.16
CA LEU A 30 5.49 -2.92 -6.92
C LEU A 30 6.48 -4.08 -6.67
N ASN A 31 7.19 -4.55 -7.70
CA ASN A 31 8.28 -5.50 -7.54
C ASN A 31 9.46 -4.93 -6.72
N ASP A 32 9.61 -3.60 -6.71
CA ASP A 32 10.59 -2.87 -5.89
C ASP A 32 10.04 -2.37 -4.55
N VAL A 33 8.75 -2.59 -4.29
CA VAL A 33 8.11 -2.30 -3.00
C VAL A 33 8.09 -3.55 -2.12
N PHE A 34 7.71 -4.68 -2.69
CA PHE A 34 7.50 -5.94 -1.97
C PHE A 34 8.67 -6.91 -2.15
N ALA A 35 9.03 -7.60 -1.07
CA ALA A 35 10.00 -8.68 -1.11
C ALA A 35 9.49 -9.82 -2.03
N PRO A 36 10.38 -10.62 -2.66
CA PRO A 36 9.95 -11.69 -3.57
C PRO A 36 8.97 -12.70 -2.96
N ASN A 37 9.09 -12.98 -1.67
CA ASN A 37 8.23 -13.87 -0.88
C ASN A 37 7.23 -13.09 0.00
N ALA A 38 6.89 -11.86 -0.36
CA ALA A 38 5.99 -11.04 0.43
C ALA A 38 4.58 -11.64 0.53
N THR A 39 3.93 -11.42 1.66
CA THR A 39 2.53 -11.79 1.90
C THR A 39 1.73 -10.58 2.38
N GLY A 40 0.41 -10.68 2.43
CA GLY A 40 -0.39 -9.59 2.94
C GLY A 40 -1.82 -9.94 3.30
N MET A 41 -2.45 -9.03 4.04
CA MET A 41 -3.86 -9.04 4.39
C MET A 41 -4.46 -7.71 3.95
N LEU A 42 -5.05 -7.69 2.75
CA LEU A 42 -5.54 -6.47 2.12
C LEU A 42 -7.05 -6.37 2.28
N ASN A 43 -7.50 -5.52 3.22
CA ASN A 43 -8.91 -5.32 3.53
C ASN A 43 -9.64 -6.66 3.80
N GLY A 44 -9.07 -7.47 4.70
CA GLY A 44 -9.62 -8.78 5.11
C GLY A 44 -9.38 -9.93 4.12
N VAL A 45 -8.63 -9.72 3.04
CA VAL A 45 -8.30 -10.77 2.06
C VAL A 45 -6.82 -11.13 2.18
N ALA A 46 -6.55 -12.40 2.51
CA ALA A 46 -5.19 -12.95 2.53
C ALA A 46 -4.61 -13.05 1.11
N CYS A 47 -3.34 -12.69 0.96
CA CYS A 47 -2.55 -12.79 -0.25
C CYS A 47 -1.23 -13.50 0.11
N ASP A 48 -1.08 -14.74 -0.34
CA ASP A 48 0.03 -15.62 0.09
C ASP A 48 1.29 -15.48 -0.77
N SER A 49 1.33 -14.51 -1.68
CA SER A 49 2.50 -14.19 -2.50
C SER A 49 2.48 -12.73 -2.98
N ARG A 50 3.65 -12.25 -3.41
CA ARG A 50 3.79 -10.93 -4.05
C ARG A 50 2.88 -10.80 -5.28
N ASP A 51 2.79 -11.84 -6.10
CA ASP A 51 1.95 -11.82 -7.29
C ASP A 51 0.46 -11.74 -6.91
N ALA A 52 0.04 -12.44 -5.84
CA ALA A 52 -1.33 -12.33 -5.33
C ALA A 52 -1.65 -10.91 -4.81
N ILE A 53 -0.69 -10.27 -4.12
CA ILE A 53 -0.80 -8.86 -3.69
C ILE A 53 -1.00 -7.95 -4.92
N ILE A 54 -0.12 -8.05 -5.92
CA ILE A 54 -0.15 -7.21 -7.12
C ILE A 54 -1.43 -7.45 -7.92
N ALA A 55 -1.86 -8.70 -8.09
CA ALA A 55 -3.10 -9.04 -8.79
C ALA A 55 -4.35 -8.48 -8.06
N ARG A 56 -4.36 -8.53 -6.73
CA ARG A 56 -5.46 -7.98 -5.92
C ARG A 56 -5.54 -6.46 -6.04
N ILE A 57 -4.40 -5.79 -6.00
CA ILE A 57 -4.28 -4.33 -6.13
C ILE A 57 -4.68 -3.90 -7.54
N SER A 58 -4.02 -4.41 -8.57
CA SER A 58 -4.28 -4.04 -9.97
C SER A 58 -5.73 -4.34 -10.39
N GLY A 59 -6.27 -5.50 -10.02
CA GLY A 59 -7.68 -5.83 -10.25
C GLY A 59 -8.66 -4.93 -9.50
N SER A 60 -8.22 -4.24 -8.45
CA SER A 60 -9.01 -3.21 -7.75
C SER A 60 -8.99 -1.87 -8.47
N LEU A 61 -7.83 -1.48 -8.99
CA LEU A 61 -7.56 -0.11 -9.42
C LEU A 61 -7.72 0.11 -10.93
N LEU A 62 -7.51 -0.92 -11.76
CA LEU A 62 -7.60 -0.78 -13.22
C LEU A 62 -8.98 -0.33 -13.72
N ARG A 63 -10.05 -0.65 -12.98
CA ARG A 63 -11.44 -0.27 -13.33
C ARG A 63 -11.85 1.15 -12.94
N LEU A 64 -11.00 1.85 -12.19
CA LEU A 64 -11.24 3.20 -11.69
C LEU A 64 -10.58 4.20 -12.62
N ASP A 65 -11.14 5.41 -12.71
CA ASP A 65 -10.53 6.45 -13.54
C ASP A 65 -9.31 7.04 -12.83
N PHE A 66 -9.47 7.36 -11.54
CA PHE A 66 -8.41 7.94 -10.71
C PHE A 66 -8.42 7.34 -9.31
N THR A 67 -7.23 7.30 -8.69
CA THR A 67 -7.09 7.13 -7.25
C THR A 67 -6.06 8.11 -6.70
N GLN A 68 -6.16 8.40 -5.41
CA GLN A 68 -5.12 9.09 -4.67
C GLN A 68 -4.96 8.42 -3.30
N HIS A 69 -3.77 7.92 -3.03
CA HIS A 69 -3.40 7.32 -1.76
C HIS A 69 -2.42 8.23 -1.02
N LEU A 70 -2.88 8.82 0.07
CA LEU A 70 -2.06 9.59 0.99
C LEU A 70 -1.68 8.72 2.18
N VAL A 71 -0.38 8.67 2.46
CA VAL A 71 0.18 8.04 3.67
C VAL A 71 0.92 9.06 4.49
N GLY A 72 0.88 8.91 5.81
CA GLY A 72 1.53 9.84 6.73
C GLY A 72 1.61 9.30 8.15
N ASN A 73 2.10 10.12 9.09
CA ASN A 73 2.29 9.75 10.50
C ASN A 73 3.05 8.42 10.65
N HIS A 74 4.17 8.31 9.94
CA HIS A 74 4.98 7.10 9.89
C HIS A 74 5.63 6.80 11.25
N GLN A 75 5.56 5.54 11.65
CA GLN A 75 6.25 4.98 12.81
C GLN A 75 7.10 3.82 12.31
N VAL A 76 8.38 3.80 12.64
CA VAL A 76 9.34 2.78 12.18
C VAL A 76 10.18 2.33 13.37
N ASN A 77 10.31 1.03 13.57
CA ASN A 77 11.24 0.44 14.53
C ASN A 77 12.16 -0.54 13.80
N ILE A 78 13.46 -0.25 13.75
CA ILE A 78 14.46 -1.06 13.04
C ILE A 78 15.18 -1.98 14.02
N THR A 79 15.43 -3.21 13.60
CA THR A 79 16.23 -4.20 14.35
C THR A 79 17.09 -4.98 13.35
N GLY A 80 18.33 -4.51 13.19
CA GLY A 80 19.29 -5.07 12.22
C GLY A 80 18.76 -4.96 10.79
N ASP A 81 18.48 -6.11 10.18
CA ASP A 81 17.98 -6.24 8.81
C ASP A 81 16.46 -6.44 8.72
N THR A 82 15.74 -6.15 9.81
CA THR A 82 14.28 -6.18 9.86
C THR A 82 13.73 -4.88 10.44
N ALA A 83 12.48 -4.55 10.12
CA ALA A 83 11.80 -3.42 10.74
C ALA A 83 10.29 -3.65 10.81
N THR A 84 9.64 -2.99 11.78
CA THR A 84 8.18 -2.79 11.74
C THR A 84 7.90 -1.37 11.29
N HIS A 85 6.83 -1.20 10.52
CA HIS A 85 6.38 0.11 10.04
C HIS A 85 4.87 0.23 10.18
N ARG A 86 4.39 1.38 10.63
CA ARG A 86 2.97 1.75 10.63
C ARG A 86 2.81 3.13 10.03
N CYS A 87 1.77 3.35 9.23
CA CYS A 87 1.40 4.67 8.75
C CYS A 87 -0.11 4.81 8.59
N GLN A 88 -0.62 6.05 8.74
CA GLN A 88 -1.99 6.38 8.41
C GLN A 88 -2.22 6.30 6.90
N LEU A 89 -3.43 5.92 6.51
CA LEU A 89 -3.89 5.82 5.13
C LEU A 89 -5.16 6.66 4.95
N HIS A 90 -5.16 7.49 3.93
CA HIS A 90 -6.36 8.10 3.35
C HIS A 90 -6.34 7.84 1.85
N ALA A 91 -7.33 7.11 1.34
CA ALA A 91 -7.39 6.71 -0.05
C ALA A 91 -8.72 7.12 -0.70
N GLN A 92 -8.64 7.95 -1.74
CA GLN A 92 -9.79 8.33 -2.56
C GLN A 92 -9.78 7.53 -3.86
N HIS A 93 -10.96 7.08 -4.26
CA HIS A 93 -11.21 6.29 -5.46
C HIS A 93 -12.29 6.99 -6.27
N VAL A 94 -12.07 7.15 -7.56
CA VAL A 94 -12.97 7.88 -8.46
C VAL A 94 -13.34 7.02 -9.66
N LYS A 95 -14.63 6.95 -9.96
CA LYS A 95 -15.16 6.38 -11.19
C LYS A 95 -16.30 7.26 -11.71
N THR A 96 -16.06 7.95 -12.82
CA THR A 96 -16.97 8.95 -13.38
C THR A 96 -18.26 8.32 -13.90
N GLY A 97 -19.40 8.96 -13.58
CA GLY A 97 -20.71 8.50 -13.97
C GLY A 97 -21.24 7.34 -13.12
N THR A 98 -20.69 7.13 -11.93
CA THR A 98 -21.22 6.11 -11.02
C THR A 98 -22.53 6.59 -10.40
N GLU A 99 -23.58 5.78 -10.51
CA GLU A 99 -24.87 6.08 -9.87
C GLU A 99 -24.69 6.28 -8.36
N GLY A 100 -25.17 7.42 -7.85
CA GLY A 100 -24.98 7.84 -6.45
C GLY A 100 -23.73 8.66 -6.18
N GLY A 101 -22.96 9.03 -7.22
CA GLY A 101 -21.78 9.91 -7.14
C GLY A 101 -20.47 9.21 -7.43
N ASP A 102 -19.47 9.98 -7.85
CA ASP A 102 -18.25 9.41 -8.44
C ASP A 102 -17.14 9.06 -7.43
N ASN A 103 -17.32 9.41 -6.15
CA ASN A 103 -16.27 9.35 -5.13
C ASN A 103 -16.52 8.25 -4.09
N PHE A 104 -15.43 7.61 -3.67
CA PHE A 104 -15.40 6.71 -2.53
C PHE A 104 -14.09 6.87 -1.74
N ILE A 105 -14.20 7.02 -0.43
CA ILE A 105 -13.05 7.27 0.44
C ILE A 105 -12.89 6.14 1.46
N ILE A 106 -11.64 5.71 1.66
CA ILE A 106 -11.24 4.79 2.72
C ILE A 106 -10.22 5.50 3.61
N GLY A 107 -10.49 5.52 4.92
CA GLY A 107 -9.48 5.85 5.93
C GLY A 107 -9.05 4.60 6.70
N GLY A 108 -7.81 4.59 7.16
CA GLY A 108 -7.25 3.45 7.87
C GLY A 108 -5.76 3.61 8.15
N TYR A 109 -5.06 2.48 8.23
CA TYR A 109 -3.62 2.45 8.34
C TYR A 109 -3.05 1.18 7.71
N TYR A 110 -1.74 1.21 7.44
CA TYR A 110 -0.95 0.03 7.13
C TYR A 110 -0.13 -0.38 8.35
N ASP A 111 -0.02 -1.68 8.56
CA ASP A 111 0.94 -2.32 9.44
C ASP A 111 1.83 -3.23 8.60
N ASP A 112 3.13 -2.93 8.57
CA ASP A 112 4.09 -3.57 7.69
C ASP A 112 5.23 -4.20 8.49
N VAL A 113 5.71 -5.33 7.99
CA VAL A 113 7.03 -5.89 8.32
C VAL A 113 7.93 -5.67 7.12
N PHE A 114 9.12 -5.14 7.38
CA PHE A 114 10.15 -4.88 6.38
C PHE A 114 11.35 -5.79 6.60
N VAL A 115 12.03 -6.12 5.50
CA VAL A 115 13.30 -6.83 5.49
C VAL A 115 14.29 -6.09 4.60
N ARG A 116 15.56 -6.02 5.02
CA ARG A 116 16.65 -5.53 4.18
C ARG A 116 17.08 -6.65 3.23
N THR A 117 17.03 -6.38 1.94
CA THR A 117 17.54 -7.26 0.89
C THR A 117 18.86 -6.71 0.34
N ALA A 118 19.50 -7.47 -0.56
CA ALA A 118 20.66 -6.97 -1.31
C ALA A 118 20.35 -5.69 -2.12
N ASN A 119 19.07 -5.46 -2.45
CA ASN A 119 18.60 -4.28 -3.21
C ASN A 119 17.92 -3.23 -2.32
N GLY A 120 18.21 -3.24 -1.02
CA GLY A 120 17.63 -2.35 -0.02
C GLY A 120 16.38 -2.92 0.67
N TRP A 121 15.73 -2.08 1.47
CA TRP A 121 14.52 -2.45 2.21
C TRP A 121 13.38 -2.85 1.28
N ARG A 122 12.54 -3.80 1.71
CA ARG A 122 11.30 -4.21 1.03
C ARG A 122 10.25 -4.62 2.05
N ILE A 123 8.97 -4.46 1.71
CA ILE A 123 7.86 -4.95 2.51
C ILE A 123 7.83 -6.49 2.41
N GLN A 124 8.02 -7.16 3.54
CA GLN A 124 7.90 -8.60 3.69
C GLN A 124 6.46 -9.04 4.00
N HIS A 125 5.74 -8.24 4.77
CA HIS A 125 4.33 -8.47 5.07
C HIS A 125 3.60 -7.13 5.20
N ARG A 126 2.38 -7.05 4.67
CA ARG A 126 1.50 -5.86 4.83
C ARG A 126 0.11 -6.25 5.28
N VAL A 127 -0.39 -5.57 6.30
CA VAL A 127 -1.80 -5.57 6.69
C VAL A 127 -2.38 -4.18 6.41
N MET A 128 -3.41 -4.13 5.56
CA MET A 128 -4.23 -2.93 5.38
C MET A 128 -5.44 -3.02 6.31
N GLN A 129 -5.58 -2.06 7.22
CA GLN A 129 -6.70 -1.99 8.16
C GLN A 129 -7.56 -0.73 7.92
N PRO A 130 -8.64 -0.84 7.13
CA PRO A 130 -9.64 0.23 7.04
C PRO A 130 -10.34 0.44 8.38
N THR A 131 -10.45 1.70 8.81
CA THR A 131 -11.15 2.07 10.05
C THR A 131 -12.48 2.75 9.76
N TRP A 132 -12.58 3.48 8.66
CA TRP A 132 -13.83 4.11 8.21
C TRP A 132 -13.89 4.21 6.69
N ARG A 133 -15.10 4.42 6.18
CA ARG A 133 -15.41 4.62 4.76
C ARG A 133 -16.40 5.76 4.64
N SER A 134 -16.32 6.52 3.56
CA SER A 134 -17.28 7.57 3.22
C SER A 134 -17.69 7.48 1.76
N ASP A 135 -18.82 8.10 1.47
CA ASP A 135 -19.37 8.34 0.12
C ASP A 135 -19.85 7.05 -0.58
N ASN A 136 -19.70 6.98 -1.90
CA ASN A 136 -20.40 6.01 -2.71
C ASN A 136 -19.64 4.69 -2.88
N ALA A 137 -19.97 3.69 -2.07
CA ALA A 137 -19.38 2.34 -2.18
C ALA A 137 -19.61 1.67 -3.56
N ASN A 138 -20.57 2.12 -4.37
CA ASN A 138 -20.78 1.58 -5.72
C ASN A 138 -19.59 1.83 -6.65
N VAL A 139 -18.78 2.86 -6.39
CA VAL A 139 -17.56 3.18 -7.17
C VAL A 139 -16.61 1.99 -7.24
N VAL A 140 -16.52 1.23 -6.14
CA VAL A 140 -15.61 0.08 -6.02
C VAL A 140 -16.31 -1.27 -6.12
N LYS A 141 -17.62 -1.34 -6.37
CA LYS A 141 -18.29 -2.63 -6.63
C LYS A 141 -17.86 -3.18 -7.99
N LYS A 142 -17.84 -4.51 -8.08
CA LYS A 142 -17.63 -5.22 -9.34
C LYS A 142 -18.93 -5.25 -10.13
#